data_AF-A0A971FEM5-F1
#
_entry.id   AF-A0A971FEM5-F1
#
_cell.length_a   1.000
_cell.length_b   1.000
_cell.length_c   1.000
_cell.angle_alpha   90.00
_cell.angle_beta   90.00
_cell.angle_gamma   90.00
#
_symmetry.space_group_name_H-M   'P 1'
#
loop_
_entity.id
_entity.type
_entity.pdbx_description
1 polymer ?
#
loop_
_entity_poly.entity_id
_entity_poly.type
_entity_poly.pdbx_seq_one_letter_code
_entity_poly.pdbx_strand_id
1 'polypeptide(L)'
;MKKTYTFLFCLAVASCCGMSGMADAQIAITSVEMLQRIGQDPEYPLNGSYILTQDIDASETRLWNNGAGFLPVGAWVEDNDAAGFSGSFDGQGFVIRGLFIHRPDEQGIGLFRSIASSGVVVNLGIDGGSITGSHYVGSLVGENWSDSVAACFSTAAVSGISRVGCLAGINRGILDACYATGPVSGDFFVGGLAGRNYKGTVQECYAAGRVSGYTWVGGLIGESFEAEAVACFWDTTTSMITVSGGGTGQPTEALLRRESYLAAGWDFEVIWDIAENRGYPRLKSLW
;
A
#
# COMPACT_ATOMS: atom_id res chain seq x y z
N MET A 1 1.59 -5.22 23.67
CA MET A 1 0.65 -6.19 23.07
C MET A 1 1.26 -6.63 21.76
N LYS A 2 1.39 -7.94 21.49
CA LYS A 2 1.92 -8.43 20.21
C LYS A 2 0.86 -8.19 19.13
N LYS A 3 1.18 -7.43 18.09
CA LYS A 3 0.28 -7.18 16.97
C LYS A 3 0.18 -8.48 16.15
N THR A 4 -1.02 -8.99 15.96
CA THR A 4 -1.27 -10.12 15.06
C THR A 4 -2.20 -9.61 13.96
N TYR A 5 -1.76 -9.59 12.70
CA TYR A 5 -2.59 -9.25 11.54
C TYR A 5 -3.39 -10.46 11.05
N THR A 6 -3.91 -11.25 11.98
CA THR A 6 -4.86 -12.32 11.70
C THR A 6 -6.24 -11.78 12.04
N PHE A 7 -7.14 -11.74 11.07
CA PHE A 7 -8.55 -11.49 11.32
C PHE A 7 -9.09 -12.58 12.27
N LEU A 8 -9.12 -12.30 13.58
CA LEU A 8 -10.25 -12.75 14.38
C LEU A 8 -11.34 -11.72 14.16
N PHE A 9 -12.51 -12.17 13.69
CA PHE A 9 -13.76 -11.41 13.78
C PHE A 9 -13.92 -10.89 15.21
N CYS A 10 -13.48 -9.66 15.46
CA CYS A 10 -13.83 -8.96 16.69
C CYS A 10 -15.24 -8.44 16.44
N LEU A 11 -16.23 -9.13 17.00
CA LEU A 11 -17.56 -8.57 17.19
C LEU A 11 -17.40 -7.23 17.92
N ALA A 12 -17.38 -6.14 17.17
CA ALA A 12 -17.84 -4.87 17.70
C ALA A 12 -19.34 -5.04 17.91
N VAL A 13 -19.71 -5.30 19.16
CA VAL A 13 -21.10 -5.35 19.60
C VAL A 13 -21.73 -4.00 19.27
N ALA A 14 -22.48 -3.95 18.17
CA ALA A 14 -23.47 -2.92 17.93
C ALA A 14 -24.56 -3.07 18.99
N SER A 15 -24.37 -2.44 20.14
CA SER A 15 -25.46 -2.20 21.07
C SER A 15 -26.23 -0.97 20.60
N CYS A 16 -27.07 -1.16 19.59
CA CYS A 16 -28.38 -0.51 19.51
C CYS A 16 -29.22 -1.20 18.41
N CYS A 17 -30.16 -2.02 18.89
CA CYS A 17 -31.39 -2.43 18.21
C CYS A 17 -31.27 -3.10 16.82
N GLY A 18 -31.25 -4.44 16.81
CA GLY A 18 -32.21 -5.18 15.97
C GLY A 18 -31.76 -5.84 14.66
N MET A 19 -30.47 -6.15 14.45
CA MET A 19 -30.06 -7.01 13.32
C MET A 19 -29.08 -8.10 13.77
N SER A 20 -29.61 -9.17 14.35
CA SER A 20 -28.89 -10.44 14.52
C SER A 20 -29.07 -11.28 13.26
N GLY A 21 -28.06 -11.37 12.41
CA GLY A 21 -27.99 -12.39 11.35
C GLY A 21 -27.54 -11.88 9.98
N MET A 22 -26.25 -11.67 9.81
CA MET A 22 -25.48 -11.99 8.59
C MET A 22 -24.02 -11.62 8.90
N ALA A 23 -23.17 -12.62 9.07
CA ALA A 23 -21.76 -12.37 8.75
C ALA A 23 -21.74 -11.97 7.29
N ASP A 24 -21.19 -10.79 6.97
CA ASP A 24 -21.10 -10.34 5.59
C ASP A 24 -20.29 -11.39 4.81
N ALA A 25 -20.86 -11.95 3.74
CA ALA A 25 -20.27 -13.08 3.06
C ALA A 25 -19.00 -12.61 2.32
N GLN A 26 -17.85 -13.20 2.64
CA GLN A 26 -16.60 -12.88 1.96
C GLN A 26 -16.70 -13.24 0.47
N ILE A 27 -16.35 -12.29 -0.38
CA ILE A 27 -16.29 -12.42 -1.83
C ILE A 27 -14.86 -12.86 -2.19
N ALA A 28 -14.72 -14.10 -2.65
CA ALA A 28 -13.45 -14.63 -3.12
C ALA A 28 -13.06 -13.99 -4.47
N ILE A 29 -11.88 -13.40 -4.52
CA ILE A 29 -11.27 -12.88 -5.74
C ILE A 29 -10.26 -13.90 -6.25
N THR A 30 -10.61 -14.56 -7.34
CA THR A 30 -9.78 -15.61 -7.99
C THR A 30 -9.14 -15.15 -9.29
N SER A 31 -9.51 -13.99 -9.83
CA SER A 31 -8.96 -13.49 -11.10
C SER A 31 -8.88 -11.96 -11.12
N VAL A 32 -8.10 -11.41 -12.05
CA VAL A 32 -7.94 -9.96 -12.21
C VAL A 32 -9.22 -9.30 -12.73
N GLU A 33 -10.06 -10.02 -13.47
CA GLU A 33 -11.37 -9.52 -13.93
C GLU A 33 -12.34 -9.35 -12.77
N MET A 34 -12.37 -10.30 -11.82
CA MET A 34 -13.15 -10.15 -10.59
C MET A 34 -12.67 -8.96 -9.77
N LEU A 35 -11.35 -8.74 -9.70
CA LEU A 35 -10.77 -7.59 -9.02
C LEU A 35 -11.25 -6.26 -9.62
N GLN A 36 -11.39 -6.15 -10.95
CA GLN A 36 -11.90 -4.95 -11.63
C GLN A 36 -13.41 -4.73 -11.47
N ARG A 37 -14.18 -5.76 -11.08
CA ARG A 37 -15.61 -5.61 -10.80
C ARG A 37 -15.88 -4.79 -9.55
N ILE A 38 -14.91 -4.68 -8.63
CA ILE A 38 -15.09 -3.94 -7.36
C ILE A 38 -15.44 -2.47 -7.63
N GLY A 39 -16.65 -2.08 -7.22
CA GLY A 39 -17.24 -0.76 -7.43
C GLY A 39 -17.81 -0.52 -8.82
N GLN A 40 -17.74 -1.49 -9.73
CA GLN A 40 -18.30 -1.44 -11.08
C GLN A 40 -19.51 -2.37 -11.25
N ASP A 41 -19.67 -3.32 -10.34
CA ASP A 41 -20.72 -4.34 -10.36
C ASP A 41 -21.48 -4.34 -9.02
N PRO A 42 -22.83 -4.36 -9.01
CA PRO A 42 -23.61 -4.46 -7.77
C PRO A 42 -23.28 -5.68 -6.89
N GLU A 43 -22.77 -6.78 -7.48
CA GLU A 43 -22.31 -7.96 -6.73
C GLU A 43 -20.93 -7.75 -6.07
N TYR A 44 -20.21 -6.70 -6.45
CA TYR A 44 -18.88 -6.35 -5.96
C TYR A 44 -18.88 -4.90 -5.46
N PRO A 45 -19.63 -4.58 -4.41
CA PRO A 45 -19.76 -3.20 -3.94
C PRO A 45 -18.48 -2.70 -3.25
N LEU A 46 -18.24 -1.38 -3.25
CA LEU A 46 -17.05 -0.77 -2.64
C LEU A 46 -16.93 -1.00 -1.12
N ASN A 47 -18.03 -1.36 -0.46
CA ASN A 47 -18.10 -1.67 0.96
C ASN A 47 -18.14 -3.18 1.27
N GLY A 48 -17.91 -4.04 0.27
CA GLY A 48 -17.90 -5.50 0.45
C GLY A 48 -16.67 -6.03 1.20
N SER A 49 -16.72 -7.30 1.63
CA SER A 49 -15.57 -8.01 2.20
C SER A 49 -14.96 -8.95 1.18
N TYR A 50 -13.67 -8.78 0.88
CA TYR A 50 -12.95 -9.47 -0.18
C TYR A 50 -11.75 -10.22 0.37
N ILE A 51 -11.51 -11.41 -0.19
CA ILE A 51 -10.32 -12.21 0.08
C ILE A 51 -9.68 -12.67 -1.22
N LEU A 52 -8.34 -12.62 -1.33
CA LEU A 52 -7.66 -13.39 -2.38
C LEU A 52 -7.62 -14.85 -1.96
N THR A 53 -7.83 -15.77 -2.91
CA THR A 53 -7.71 -17.22 -2.65
C THR A 53 -6.56 -17.88 -3.41
N GLN A 54 -5.86 -17.08 -4.22
CA GLN A 54 -4.68 -17.47 -4.98
C GLN A 54 -3.95 -16.20 -5.43
N ASP A 55 -2.72 -16.36 -5.90
CA ASP A 55 -2.04 -15.29 -6.60
C ASP A 55 -2.78 -14.92 -7.88
N ILE A 56 -2.83 -13.63 -8.19
CA ILE A 56 -3.50 -13.09 -9.37
C ILE A 56 -2.44 -12.64 -10.38
N ASP A 57 -2.45 -13.21 -11.58
CA ASP A 57 -1.68 -12.65 -12.71
C ASP A 57 -2.47 -11.50 -13.34
N ALA A 58 -1.97 -10.27 -13.19
CA ALA A 58 -2.56 -9.06 -13.75
C ALA A 58 -1.77 -8.53 -14.96
N SER A 59 -0.85 -9.30 -15.53
CA SER A 59 0.00 -8.84 -16.65
C SER A 59 -0.77 -8.50 -17.91
N GLU A 60 -1.94 -9.11 -18.11
CA GLU A 60 -2.83 -8.82 -19.24
C GLU A 60 -3.51 -7.45 -19.14
N THR A 61 -3.56 -6.82 -17.97
CA THR A 61 -4.25 -5.54 -17.80
C THR A 61 -3.65 -4.46 -18.70
N ARG A 62 -2.40 -4.61 -19.14
CA ARG A 62 -1.76 -3.75 -20.15
C ARG A 62 -2.52 -3.62 -21.47
N LEU A 63 -3.40 -4.56 -21.79
CA LEU A 63 -4.24 -4.54 -23.00
C LEU A 63 -5.65 -4.00 -22.71
N TRP A 64 -6.01 -3.81 -21.45
CA TRP A 64 -7.34 -3.40 -21.04
C TRP A 64 -7.56 -1.90 -21.25
N ASN A 65 -8.84 -1.51 -21.30
CA ASN A 65 -9.26 -0.11 -21.34
C ASN A 65 -8.55 0.71 -22.43
N ASN A 66 -8.47 0.15 -23.65
CA ASN A 66 -7.76 0.74 -24.80
C ASN A 66 -6.27 1.03 -24.53
N GLY A 67 -5.62 0.18 -23.73
CA GLY A 67 -4.21 0.34 -23.33
C GLY A 67 -3.98 1.20 -22.09
N ALA A 68 -5.04 1.76 -21.48
CA ALA A 68 -4.93 2.51 -20.23
C ALA A 68 -4.63 1.63 -19.00
N GLY A 69 -4.67 0.31 -19.14
CA GLY A 69 -4.39 -0.59 -18.04
C GLY A 69 -5.63 -0.96 -17.23
N PHE A 70 -5.40 -1.47 -16.03
CA PHE A 70 -6.44 -1.68 -15.04
C PHE A 70 -7.17 -0.35 -14.73
N LEU A 71 -8.49 -0.41 -14.53
CA LEU A 71 -9.30 0.69 -14.02
C LEU A 71 -9.22 0.64 -12.48
N PRO A 72 -8.58 1.63 -11.83
CA PRO A 72 -8.46 1.67 -10.37
C PRO A 72 -9.81 1.52 -9.64
N VAL A 73 -9.81 0.82 -8.51
CA VAL A 73 -10.98 0.63 -7.65
C VAL A 73 -11.38 1.94 -6.98
N GLY A 74 -12.68 2.25 -7.02
CA GLY A 74 -13.23 3.51 -6.53
C GLY A 74 -13.11 4.66 -7.53
N ALA A 75 -13.61 5.83 -7.14
CA ALA A 75 -13.53 7.05 -7.96
C ALA A 75 -12.67 8.11 -7.27
N TRP A 76 -12.13 9.04 -8.06
CA TRP A 76 -11.41 10.19 -7.53
C TRP A 76 -12.41 11.28 -7.14
N VAL A 77 -12.33 11.73 -5.90
CA VAL A 77 -13.00 12.94 -5.41
C VAL A 77 -11.97 13.73 -4.62
N GLU A 78 -11.77 14.99 -4.99
CA GLU A 78 -10.76 15.84 -4.35
C GLU A 78 -11.08 16.07 -2.87
N ASP A 79 -10.10 15.82 -2.00
CA ASP A 79 -10.17 16.00 -0.55
C ASP A 79 -11.38 15.33 0.13
N ASN A 80 -11.83 14.18 -0.40
CA ASN A 80 -12.97 13.44 0.11
C ASN A 80 -12.82 11.93 -0.12
N ASP A 81 -13.20 11.13 0.88
CA ASP A 81 -13.05 9.68 0.88
C ASP A 81 -14.34 8.91 0.52
N ALA A 82 -15.47 9.58 0.30
CA ALA A 82 -16.78 8.98 0.11
C ALA A 82 -16.92 8.08 -1.14
N ALA A 83 -16.05 8.26 -2.13
CA ALA A 83 -16.00 7.41 -3.32
C ALA A 83 -14.85 6.39 -3.31
N GLY A 84 -14.14 6.30 -2.19
CA GLY A 84 -13.07 5.33 -1.96
C GLY A 84 -13.60 3.94 -1.61
N PHE A 85 -12.69 2.97 -1.63
CA PHE A 85 -12.95 1.64 -1.12
C PHE A 85 -13.18 1.70 0.39
N SER A 86 -14.37 1.31 0.84
CA SER A 86 -14.84 1.40 2.23
C SER A 86 -15.05 0.04 2.90
N GLY A 87 -14.83 -1.04 2.15
CA GLY A 87 -14.95 -2.42 2.58
C GLY A 87 -13.66 -3.00 3.16
N SER A 88 -13.54 -4.31 3.17
CA SER A 88 -12.32 -5.01 3.61
C SER A 88 -11.71 -5.83 2.48
N PHE A 89 -10.39 -5.80 2.35
CA PHE A 89 -9.63 -6.58 1.37
C PHE A 89 -8.46 -7.26 2.07
N ASP A 90 -8.54 -8.58 2.23
CA ASP A 90 -7.45 -9.40 2.79
C ASP A 90 -6.77 -10.19 1.66
N GLY A 91 -5.49 -9.91 1.43
CA GLY A 91 -4.69 -10.66 0.47
C GLY A 91 -4.40 -12.10 0.92
N GLN A 92 -4.62 -12.45 2.20
CA GLN A 92 -4.38 -13.79 2.76
C GLN A 92 -3.00 -14.38 2.46
N GLY A 93 -2.00 -13.52 2.23
CA GLY A 93 -0.66 -13.97 1.86
C GLY A 93 -0.40 -14.05 0.35
N PHE A 94 -1.43 -13.94 -0.48
CA PHE A 94 -1.34 -13.96 -1.93
C PHE A 94 -1.01 -12.57 -2.50
N VAL A 95 -0.50 -12.58 -3.74
CA VAL A 95 -0.05 -11.37 -4.42
C VAL A 95 -0.77 -11.14 -5.75
N ILE A 96 -0.82 -9.88 -6.16
CA ILE A 96 -1.21 -9.46 -7.50
C ILE A 96 0.06 -9.18 -8.29
N ARG A 97 0.33 -9.97 -9.34
CA ARG A 97 1.56 -9.89 -10.13
C ARG A 97 1.39 -9.08 -11.39
N GLY A 98 2.38 -8.25 -11.69
CA GLY A 98 2.47 -7.60 -13.00
C GLY A 98 1.37 -6.57 -13.30
N LEU A 99 0.75 -5.99 -12.26
CA LEU A 99 -0.33 -5.01 -12.42
C LEU A 99 0.12 -3.84 -13.30
N PHE A 100 -0.60 -3.59 -14.39
CA PHE A 100 -0.35 -2.45 -15.28
C PHE A 100 -1.49 -1.42 -15.21
N ILE A 101 -1.14 -0.17 -14.94
CA ILE A 101 -2.01 1.02 -15.01
C ILE A 101 -1.24 2.13 -15.71
N HIS A 102 -1.78 2.69 -16.80
CA HIS A 102 -1.14 3.79 -17.53
C HIS A 102 -2.15 4.90 -17.83
N ARG A 103 -2.26 5.82 -16.87
CA ARG A 103 -3.24 6.92 -16.87
C ARG A 103 -2.52 8.25 -16.55
N PRO A 104 -1.56 8.69 -17.39
CA PRO A 104 -0.63 9.77 -17.07
C PRO A 104 -1.29 11.13 -16.78
N ASP A 105 -2.53 11.33 -17.23
CA ASP A 105 -3.29 12.56 -17.04
C ASP A 105 -4.33 12.49 -15.90
N GLU A 106 -4.48 11.33 -15.24
CA GLU A 106 -5.46 11.12 -14.18
C GLU A 106 -4.84 11.19 -12.78
N GLN A 107 -5.66 11.46 -11.77
CA GLN A 107 -5.27 11.56 -10.37
C GLN A 107 -5.77 10.38 -9.55
N GLY A 108 -5.14 10.14 -8.39
CA GLY A 108 -5.53 9.07 -7.48
C GLY A 108 -5.32 7.71 -8.15
N ILE A 109 -4.08 7.42 -8.52
CA ILE A 109 -3.74 6.23 -9.29
C ILE A 109 -3.05 5.22 -8.39
N GLY A 110 -3.63 4.02 -8.37
CA GLY A 110 -3.16 2.80 -7.71
C GLY A 110 -4.15 1.67 -7.96
N LEU A 111 -3.96 0.51 -7.32
CA LEU A 111 -5.00 -0.51 -7.29
C LEU A 111 -6.31 0.09 -6.77
N PHE A 112 -6.24 0.83 -5.67
CA PHE A 112 -7.30 1.68 -5.15
C PHE A 112 -7.02 3.14 -5.49
N ARG A 113 -8.01 3.86 -6.01
CA ARG A 113 -7.89 5.32 -6.14
C ARG A 113 -7.74 5.98 -4.78
N SER A 114 -8.65 5.61 -3.89
CA SER A 114 -8.69 6.03 -2.51
C SER A 114 -9.20 4.87 -1.66
N ILE A 115 -8.65 4.72 -0.46
CA ILE A 115 -9.19 3.85 0.58
C ILE A 115 -9.81 4.77 1.62
N ALA A 116 -11.12 4.59 1.85
CA ALA A 116 -11.89 5.40 2.77
C ALA A 116 -11.49 5.14 4.22
N SER A 117 -11.85 6.05 5.13
CA SER A 117 -11.58 5.93 6.57
C SER A 117 -12.09 4.63 7.20
N SER A 118 -13.17 4.04 6.68
CA SER A 118 -13.69 2.73 7.10
C SER A 118 -13.05 1.54 6.38
N GLY A 119 -12.31 1.79 5.29
CA GLY A 119 -11.72 0.75 4.47
C GLY A 119 -10.63 -0.01 5.22
N VAL A 120 -10.43 -1.28 4.89
CA VAL A 120 -9.40 -2.13 5.49
C VAL A 120 -8.68 -2.87 4.36
N VAL A 121 -7.36 -2.76 4.29
CA VAL A 121 -6.56 -3.47 3.28
C VAL A 121 -5.36 -4.09 3.97
N VAL A 122 -5.29 -5.42 3.99
CA VAL A 122 -4.24 -6.13 4.71
C VAL A 122 -3.67 -7.31 3.95
N ASN A 123 -2.44 -7.71 4.30
CA ASN A 123 -1.77 -8.90 3.77
C ASN A 123 -1.70 -8.95 2.23
N LEU A 124 -1.60 -7.78 1.58
CA LEU A 124 -1.68 -7.66 0.12
C LEU A 124 -0.34 -7.22 -0.48
N GLY A 125 0.15 -7.99 -1.44
CA GLY A 125 1.33 -7.66 -2.22
C GLY A 125 1.03 -7.27 -3.66
N ILE A 126 1.63 -6.19 -4.15
CA ILE A 126 1.75 -5.90 -5.58
C ILE A 126 3.16 -6.28 -6.04
N ASP A 127 3.28 -7.39 -6.77
CA ASP A 127 4.57 -7.97 -7.16
C ASP A 127 4.87 -7.70 -8.64
N GLY A 128 5.73 -6.72 -8.89
CA GLY A 128 6.06 -6.22 -10.21
C GLY A 128 4.91 -5.43 -10.85
N GLY A 129 5.08 -5.08 -12.11
CA GLY A 129 4.13 -4.23 -12.86
C GLY A 129 4.60 -2.78 -12.99
N SER A 130 3.73 -1.97 -13.60
CA SER A 130 4.00 -0.56 -13.91
C SER A 130 2.75 0.27 -13.69
N ILE A 131 2.85 1.27 -12.82
CA ILE A 131 1.77 2.19 -12.48
C ILE A 131 2.19 3.61 -12.85
N THR A 132 1.44 4.25 -13.74
CA THR A 132 1.66 5.62 -14.19
C THR A 132 0.41 6.46 -13.98
N GLY A 133 0.56 7.60 -13.30
CA GLY A 133 -0.49 8.59 -13.06
C GLY A 133 0.02 10.03 -13.15
N SER A 134 -0.83 11.02 -12.86
CA SER A 134 -0.41 12.43 -12.70
C SER A 134 -0.07 12.74 -11.23
N HIS A 135 -1.09 12.96 -10.40
CA HIS A 135 -0.97 13.31 -8.98
C HIS A 135 -1.52 12.19 -8.11
N TYR A 136 -1.01 12.06 -6.88
CA TYR A 136 -1.48 11.06 -5.92
C TYR A 136 -1.31 9.64 -6.49
N VAL A 137 -0.06 9.25 -6.74
CA VAL A 137 0.26 7.98 -7.40
C VAL A 137 0.95 7.04 -6.41
N GLY A 138 0.33 5.89 -6.17
CA GLY A 138 0.88 4.76 -5.42
C GLY A 138 0.48 3.46 -6.09
N SER A 139 1.28 2.39 -6.00
CA SER A 139 0.87 1.12 -6.61
C SER A 139 -0.33 0.48 -5.90
N LEU A 140 -0.40 0.60 -4.57
CA LEU A 140 -1.52 0.10 -3.79
C LEU A 140 -2.66 1.12 -3.76
N VAL A 141 -2.35 2.37 -3.39
CA VAL A 141 -3.36 3.39 -3.16
C VAL A 141 -2.91 4.78 -3.61
N GLY A 142 -3.78 5.51 -4.30
CA GLY A 142 -3.55 6.92 -4.62
C GLY A 142 -3.59 7.79 -3.36
N GLU A 143 -4.69 7.73 -2.60
CA GLU A 143 -4.87 8.42 -1.32
C GLU A 143 -5.42 7.50 -0.22
N ASN A 144 -4.71 7.38 0.90
CA ASN A 144 -5.14 6.55 2.03
C ASN A 144 -5.77 7.41 3.14
N TRP A 145 -7.06 7.23 3.41
CA TRP A 145 -7.75 7.76 4.60
C TRP A 145 -7.94 6.73 5.70
N SER A 146 -7.65 5.46 5.42
CA SER A 146 -7.85 4.33 6.34
C SER A 146 -6.75 4.23 7.38
N ASP A 147 -7.16 3.92 8.62
CA ASP A 147 -6.27 3.57 9.72
C ASP A 147 -5.89 2.07 9.73
N SER A 148 -6.12 1.35 8.63
CA SER A 148 -5.99 -0.12 8.55
C SER A 148 -5.44 -0.61 7.21
N VAL A 149 -4.44 0.10 6.68
CA VAL A 149 -3.56 -0.43 5.60
C VAL A 149 -2.34 -1.05 6.24
N ALA A 150 -2.32 -2.38 6.35
CA ALA A 150 -1.30 -3.07 7.14
C ALA A 150 -0.74 -4.33 6.48
N ALA A 151 0.51 -4.67 6.76
CA ALA A 151 1.17 -5.86 6.19
C ALA A 151 1.02 -5.92 4.66
N CYS A 152 1.19 -4.79 3.99
CA CYS A 152 1.11 -4.68 2.53
C CYS A 152 2.48 -4.36 1.93
N PHE A 153 2.68 -4.73 0.68
CA PHE A 153 3.94 -4.37 0.00
C PHE A 153 3.79 -4.11 -1.49
N SER A 154 4.82 -3.47 -2.05
CA SER A 154 4.95 -3.33 -3.49
C SER A 154 6.39 -3.42 -3.99
N THR A 155 6.56 -4.10 -5.12
CA THR A 155 7.80 -4.13 -5.91
C THR A 155 7.61 -3.48 -7.30
N ALA A 156 6.44 -2.90 -7.57
CA ALA A 156 6.08 -2.33 -8.86
C ALA A 156 6.83 -1.02 -9.17
N ALA A 157 7.07 -0.76 -10.45
CA ALA A 157 7.56 0.53 -10.90
C ALA A 157 6.43 1.58 -10.87
N VAL A 158 6.69 2.73 -10.23
CA VAL A 158 5.68 3.80 -10.10
C VAL A 158 6.20 5.11 -10.67
N SER A 159 5.43 5.72 -11.57
CA SER A 159 5.74 7.02 -12.15
C SER A 159 4.57 8.00 -12.06
N GLY A 160 4.88 9.27 -11.82
CA GLY A 160 3.90 10.36 -11.90
C GLY A 160 4.54 11.74 -11.85
N ILE A 161 3.75 12.77 -11.58
CA ILE A 161 4.18 14.16 -11.49
C ILE A 161 4.37 14.58 -10.04
N SER A 162 3.35 14.40 -9.18
CA SER A 162 3.38 14.95 -7.82
C SER A 162 2.71 14.03 -6.79
N ARG A 163 3.30 13.93 -5.58
CA ARG A 163 2.90 12.97 -4.53
C ARG A 163 2.94 11.55 -5.07
N VAL A 164 4.15 11.11 -5.38
CA VAL A 164 4.42 9.79 -5.95
C VAL A 164 5.14 8.95 -4.90
N GLY A 165 4.52 7.86 -4.48
CA GLY A 165 5.14 6.85 -3.62
C GLY A 165 5.05 5.48 -4.27
N CYS A 166 5.93 4.54 -3.92
CA CYS A 166 5.78 3.18 -4.44
C CYS A 166 4.49 2.54 -3.93
N LEU A 167 4.15 2.70 -2.64
CA LEU A 167 2.95 2.12 -2.06
C LEU A 167 1.76 3.09 -2.11
N ALA A 168 1.95 4.31 -1.62
CA ALA A 168 0.90 5.31 -1.48
C ALA A 168 1.28 6.67 -2.10
N GLY A 169 0.36 7.30 -2.82
CA GLY A 169 0.56 8.69 -3.26
C GLY A 169 0.54 9.65 -2.07
N ILE A 170 -0.59 9.67 -1.35
CA ILE A 170 -0.75 10.35 -0.07
C ILE A 170 -1.20 9.35 1.00
N ASN A 171 -0.63 9.49 2.19
CA ASN A 171 -1.14 8.88 3.41
C ASN A 171 -1.75 9.95 4.34
N ARG A 172 -3.00 9.75 4.75
CA ARG A 172 -3.71 10.52 5.80
C ARG A 172 -4.15 9.66 6.99
N GLY A 173 -4.31 8.35 6.77
CA GLY A 173 -4.54 7.38 7.83
C GLY A 173 -3.24 6.70 8.27
N ILE A 174 -3.26 5.37 8.39
CA ILE A 174 -2.15 4.56 8.88
C ILE A 174 -1.62 3.62 7.79
N LEU A 175 -0.30 3.64 7.60
CA LEU A 175 0.46 2.55 6.96
C LEU A 175 1.25 1.83 8.05
N ASP A 176 0.93 0.56 8.30
CA ASP A 176 1.50 -0.24 9.38
C ASP A 176 2.16 -1.53 8.85
N ALA A 177 3.42 -1.75 9.20
CA ALA A 177 4.16 -2.93 8.75
C ALA A 177 4.18 -3.12 7.22
N CYS A 178 4.35 -2.04 6.46
CA CYS A 178 4.34 -2.06 4.99
C CYS A 178 5.73 -1.86 4.40
N TYR A 179 5.97 -2.35 3.18
CA TYR A 179 7.25 -2.12 2.51
C TYR A 179 7.18 -1.88 1.01
N ALA A 180 8.19 -1.19 0.50
CA ALA A 180 8.32 -0.86 -0.91
C ALA A 180 9.76 -1.06 -1.43
N THR A 181 9.91 -1.81 -2.52
CA THR A 181 11.24 -2.01 -3.15
C THR A 181 11.24 -1.68 -4.64
N GLY A 182 10.11 -1.29 -5.20
CA GLY A 182 9.99 -0.88 -6.60
C GLY A 182 10.58 0.51 -6.86
N PRO A 183 11.07 0.80 -8.08
CA PRO A 183 11.58 2.12 -8.42
C PRO A 183 10.45 3.15 -8.52
N VAL A 184 10.73 4.38 -8.06
CA VAL A 184 9.78 5.50 -8.05
C VAL A 184 10.37 6.69 -8.79
N SER A 185 9.59 7.30 -9.69
CA SER A 185 9.97 8.53 -10.40
C SER A 185 8.84 9.56 -10.42
N GLY A 186 9.14 10.81 -10.10
CA GLY A 186 8.24 11.93 -10.34
C GLY A 186 8.92 13.28 -10.14
N ASP A 187 8.16 14.37 -10.12
CA ASP A 187 8.75 15.71 -10.08
C ASP A 187 8.75 16.31 -8.67
N PHE A 188 7.63 16.19 -7.95
CA PHE A 188 7.40 16.83 -6.66
C PHE A 188 6.89 15.84 -5.62
N PHE A 189 7.37 15.92 -4.38
CA PHE A 189 6.92 15.06 -3.27
C PHE A 189 7.03 13.57 -3.64
N VAL A 190 8.26 13.12 -3.85
CA VAL A 190 8.55 11.75 -4.29
C VAL A 190 9.15 10.98 -3.12
N GLY A 191 8.51 9.89 -2.71
CA GLY A 191 8.98 9.04 -1.61
C GLY A 191 9.15 7.59 -2.03
N GLY A 192 10.11 6.88 -1.45
CA GLY A 192 10.27 5.44 -1.72
C GLY A 192 9.05 4.61 -1.29
N LEU A 193 8.37 4.99 -0.20
CA LEU A 193 7.12 4.36 0.27
C LEU A 193 5.90 5.22 -0.05
N ALA A 194 5.91 6.48 0.39
CA ALA A 194 4.79 7.40 0.28
C ALA A 194 5.21 8.76 -0.29
N GLY A 195 4.47 9.30 -1.25
CA GLY A 195 4.77 10.64 -1.80
C GLY A 195 4.65 11.73 -0.74
N ARG A 196 3.54 11.73 0.01
CA ARG A 196 3.30 12.64 1.12
C ARG A 196 2.60 11.94 2.28
N ASN A 197 3.01 12.26 3.51
CA ASN A 197 2.29 11.89 4.73
C ASN A 197 1.67 13.15 5.34
N TYR A 198 0.34 13.26 5.36
CA TYR A 198 -0.39 14.45 5.77
C TYR A 198 -1.36 14.08 6.89
N LYS A 199 -1.06 14.46 8.13
CA LYS A 199 -1.84 14.09 9.32
C LYS A 199 -1.97 12.58 9.59
N GLY A 200 -1.19 11.76 8.88
CA GLY A 200 -1.19 10.31 9.01
C GLY A 200 0.01 9.76 9.78
N THR A 201 -0.02 8.45 10.00
CA THR A 201 1.05 7.70 10.66
C THR A 201 1.62 6.67 9.70
N VAL A 202 2.94 6.63 9.59
CA VAL A 202 3.68 5.55 8.92
C VAL A 202 4.50 4.84 9.99
N GLN A 203 4.24 3.56 10.26
CA GLN A 203 4.92 2.86 11.34
C GLN A 203 5.38 1.46 10.94
N GLU A 204 6.56 1.07 11.44
CA GLU A 204 7.17 -0.23 11.14
C GLU A 204 7.31 -0.50 9.63
N CYS A 205 7.52 0.56 8.83
CA CYS A 205 7.60 0.46 7.38
C CYS A 205 9.03 0.61 6.85
N TYR A 206 9.31 0.09 5.66
CA TYR A 206 10.59 0.38 5.00
C TYR A 206 10.52 0.58 3.48
N ALA A 207 11.49 1.30 2.94
CA ALA A 207 11.68 1.46 1.50
C ALA A 207 13.12 1.14 1.06
N ALA A 208 13.27 0.43 -0.07
CA ALA A 208 14.58 0.09 -0.64
C ALA A 208 14.64 0.23 -2.17
N GLY A 209 13.61 0.80 -2.80
CA GLY A 209 13.60 1.08 -4.23
C GLY A 209 14.37 2.36 -4.58
N ARG A 210 14.87 2.45 -5.82
CA ARG A 210 15.49 3.67 -6.35
C ARG A 210 14.44 4.79 -6.41
N VAL A 211 14.81 6.00 -5.97
CA VAL A 211 13.92 7.17 -6.01
C VAL A 211 14.53 8.25 -6.90
N SER A 212 13.75 8.83 -7.80
CA SER A 212 14.16 9.93 -8.67
C SER A 212 13.11 11.04 -8.66
N GLY A 213 13.55 12.28 -8.42
CA GLY A 213 12.70 13.45 -8.62
C GLY A 213 13.44 14.77 -8.45
N TYR A 214 12.70 15.89 -8.49
CA TYR A 214 13.30 17.22 -8.47
C TYR A 214 13.18 17.92 -7.12
N THR A 215 11.98 18.00 -6.55
CA THR A 215 11.73 18.76 -5.30
C THR A 215 11.03 17.90 -4.26
N TRP A 216 11.47 18.00 -3.00
CA TRP A 216 10.96 17.18 -1.88
C TRP A 216 11.02 15.68 -2.18
N VAL A 217 12.25 15.20 -2.39
CA VAL A 217 12.53 13.79 -2.65
C VAL A 217 13.04 13.15 -1.37
N GLY A 218 12.36 12.10 -0.92
CA GLY A 218 12.69 11.38 0.30
C GLY A 218 12.88 9.89 0.07
N GLY A 219 13.82 9.29 0.81
CA GLY A 219 14.07 7.86 0.70
C GLY A 219 12.89 7.00 1.16
N LEU A 220 12.12 7.46 2.16
CA LEU A 220 10.88 6.83 2.61
C LEU A 220 9.65 7.67 2.23
N ILE A 221 9.63 8.95 2.64
CA ILE A 221 8.49 9.86 2.48
C ILE A 221 9.00 11.15 1.81
N GLY A 222 8.33 11.63 0.77
CA GLY A 222 8.72 12.90 0.10
C GLY A 222 8.56 14.12 1.01
N GLU A 223 7.37 14.28 1.60
CA GLU A 223 7.08 15.31 2.62
C GLU A 223 6.18 14.75 3.72
N SER A 224 6.44 15.14 4.98
CA SER A 224 5.52 14.94 6.09
C SER A 224 4.99 16.30 6.60
N PHE A 225 3.70 16.38 6.89
CA PHE A 225 3.07 17.58 7.46
C PHE A 225 2.06 17.19 8.54
N GLU A 226 2.28 17.67 9.78
CA GLU A 226 1.49 17.28 10.96
C GLU A 226 1.39 15.76 11.13
N ALA A 227 2.43 15.02 10.75
CA ALA A 227 2.39 13.58 10.55
C ALA A 227 3.58 12.87 11.22
N GLU A 228 3.49 11.56 11.44
CA GLU A 228 4.51 10.78 12.14
C GLU A 228 5.08 9.64 11.27
N ALA A 229 6.37 9.36 11.48
CA ALA A 229 7.05 8.19 10.93
C ALA A 229 7.82 7.47 12.06
N VAL A 230 7.29 6.33 12.53
CA VAL A 230 7.75 5.65 13.74
C VAL A 230 8.37 4.30 13.40
N ALA A 231 9.60 4.05 13.87
CA ALA A 231 10.31 2.79 13.59
C ALA A 231 10.40 2.46 12.08
N CYS A 232 10.50 3.48 11.23
CA CYS A 232 10.55 3.33 9.78
C CYS A 232 11.94 3.56 9.22
N PHE A 233 12.27 2.88 8.12
CA PHE A 233 13.61 2.90 7.53
C PHE A 233 13.62 3.10 6.02
N TRP A 234 14.68 3.68 5.48
CA TRP A 234 14.96 3.56 4.04
C TRP A 234 16.42 3.21 3.78
N ASP A 235 16.65 2.50 2.69
CA ASP A 235 17.98 2.14 2.24
C ASP A 235 18.62 3.32 1.49
N THR A 236 19.62 3.95 2.08
CA THR A 236 20.32 5.11 1.48
C THR A 236 21.19 4.74 0.28
N THR A 237 21.56 3.46 0.15
CA THR A 237 22.43 2.95 -0.92
C THR A 237 21.63 2.64 -2.17
N THR A 238 20.52 1.90 -2.04
CA THR A 238 19.69 1.51 -3.20
C THR A 238 18.76 2.63 -3.64
N SER A 239 18.25 3.44 -2.71
CA SER A 239 17.41 4.60 -3.06
C SER A 239 18.20 5.71 -3.75
N MET A 240 19.51 5.80 -3.45
CA MET A 240 20.38 6.94 -3.77
C MET A 240 19.95 8.25 -3.09
N ILE A 241 19.18 8.18 -2.00
CA ILE A 241 18.66 9.33 -1.26
C ILE A 241 19.17 9.33 0.19
N THR A 242 19.65 10.49 0.64
CA THR A 242 20.20 10.68 1.99
C THR A 242 19.26 11.38 2.97
N VAL A 243 18.12 11.89 2.50
CA VAL A 243 17.12 12.61 3.32
C VAL A 243 15.72 12.03 3.13
N SER A 244 14.81 12.31 4.05
CA SER A 244 13.41 11.86 3.96
C SER A 244 12.54 12.77 4.82
N GLY A 245 11.26 12.90 4.47
CA GLY A 245 10.26 13.56 5.30
C GLY A 245 9.95 12.82 6.61
N GLY A 246 10.53 11.64 6.84
CA GLY A 246 10.42 10.87 8.07
C GLY A 246 11.18 9.54 8.00
N GLY A 247 11.29 8.85 9.14
CA GLY A 247 12.03 7.60 9.29
C GLY A 247 13.54 7.80 9.52
N THR A 248 14.30 6.71 9.48
CA THR A 248 15.77 6.70 9.62
C THR A 248 16.43 6.07 8.41
N GLY A 249 17.35 6.78 7.78
CA GLY A 249 18.15 6.27 6.66
C GLY A 249 19.26 5.36 7.15
N GLN A 250 19.42 4.21 6.51
CA GLN A 250 20.45 3.22 6.83
C GLN A 250 21.07 2.68 5.54
N PRO A 251 22.36 2.32 5.51
CA PRO A 251 22.95 1.65 4.36
C PRO A 251 22.39 0.23 4.23
N THR A 252 22.50 -0.37 3.03
CA THR A 252 22.02 -1.73 2.77
C THR A 252 22.54 -2.73 3.78
N GLU A 253 23.83 -2.69 4.10
CA GLU A 253 24.44 -3.64 5.04
C GLU A 253 23.81 -3.65 6.44
N ALA A 254 23.20 -2.52 6.87
CA ALA A 254 22.50 -2.42 8.14
C ALA A 254 21.07 -2.93 8.01
N LEU A 255 20.37 -2.58 6.92
CA LEU A 255 19.00 -3.05 6.66
C LEU A 255 18.89 -4.54 6.29
N LEU A 256 20.01 -5.21 6.06
CA LEU A 256 20.05 -6.67 5.94
C LEU A 256 20.26 -7.39 7.29
N ARG A 257 20.28 -6.65 8.41
CA ARG A 257 20.46 -7.19 9.77
C ARG A 257 19.20 -7.07 10.60
N ARG A 258 18.77 -8.16 11.25
CA ARG A 258 17.59 -8.15 12.14
C ARG A 258 17.72 -7.16 13.29
N GLU A 259 18.94 -6.94 13.78
CA GLU A 259 19.25 -6.04 14.90
C GLU A 259 18.72 -4.62 14.67
N SER A 260 18.84 -4.07 13.46
CA SER A 260 18.38 -2.72 13.14
C SER A 260 16.88 -2.53 13.39
N TYR A 261 16.10 -3.58 13.13
CA TYR A 261 14.66 -3.58 13.28
C TYR A 261 14.21 -3.93 14.69
N LEU A 262 14.88 -4.89 15.36
CA LEU A 262 14.62 -5.20 16.76
C LEU A 262 14.88 -4.01 17.69
N ALA A 263 15.95 -3.25 17.43
CA ALA A 263 16.25 -2.02 18.17
C ALA A 263 15.15 -0.96 18.04
N ALA A 264 14.38 -0.99 16.95
CA ALA A 264 13.23 -0.14 16.72
C ALA A 264 11.89 -0.77 17.13
N GLY A 265 11.91 -1.97 17.71
CA GLY A 265 10.73 -2.64 18.27
C GLY A 265 9.94 -3.52 17.32
N TRP A 266 10.49 -3.88 16.14
CA TRP A 266 9.78 -4.73 15.17
C TRP A 266 9.56 -6.15 15.71
N ASP A 267 8.39 -6.72 15.44
CA ASP A 267 8.01 -8.07 15.85
C ASP A 267 8.42 -9.12 14.81
N PHE A 268 9.54 -9.83 15.07
CA PHE A 268 9.99 -10.97 14.27
C PHE A 268 9.41 -12.32 14.73
N GLU A 269 8.60 -12.34 15.79
CA GLU A 269 7.87 -13.54 16.19
C GLU A 269 6.64 -13.73 15.32
N VAL A 270 5.91 -12.65 15.04
CA VAL A 270 4.60 -12.71 14.37
C VAL A 270 4.60 -12.08 12.98
N ILE A 271 5.22 -10.90 12.79
CA ILE A 271 5.01 -10.09 11.58
C ILE A 271 6.12 -10.32 10.56
N TRP A 272 7.37 -10.16 10.99
CA TRP A 272 8.51 -10.08 10.09
C TRP A 272 9.39 -11.33 10.12
N ASP A 273 9.91 -11.72 8.97
CA ASP A 273 11.03 -12.64 8.83
C ASP A 273 12.17 -11.93 8.10
N ILE A 274 13.41 -12.34 8.35
CA ILE A 274 14.57 -11.80 7.64
C ILE A 274 15.65 -12.87 7.49
N ALA A 275 16.14 -13.00 6.26
CA ALA A 275 17.31 -13.80 5.94
C ALA A 275 18.57 -12.91 6.08
N GLU A 276 19.21 -12.98 7.25
CA GLU A 276 20.40 -12.21 7.62
C GLU A 276 21.43 -12.13 6.47
N ASN A 277 21.81 -10.90 6.11
CA ASN A 277 22.77 -10.58 5.03
C ASN A 277 22.37 -11.06 3.62
N ARG A 278 21.13 -11.52 3.41
CA ARG A 278 20.66 -12.06 2.13
C ARG A 278 19.45 -11.35 1.56
N GLY A 279 18.64 -10.69 2.39
CA GLY A 279 17.48 -9.93 1.95
C GLY A 279 16.91 -9.06 3.07
N TYR A 280 16.09 -8.08 2.67
CA TYR A 280 15.34 -7.23 3.59
C TYR A 280 14.29 -8.04 4.36
N PRO A 281 13.71 -7.49 5.44
CA PRO A 281 12.56 -8.10 6.10
C PRO A 281 11.42 -8.37 5.12
N ARG A 282 10.76 -9.50 5.28
CA ARG A 282 9.56 -9.89 4.54
C ARG A 282 8.45 -10.23 5.51
N LEU A 283 7.21 -10.09 5.07
CA LEU A 283 6.04 -10.42 5.88
C LEU A 283 5.89 -11.93 6.01
N LYS A 284 5.70 -12.43 7.23
CA LYS A 284 5.40 -13.85 7.47
C LYS A 284 4.05 -14.28 6.93
N SER A 285 3.08 -13.37 6.84
CA SER A 285 1.75 -13.70 6.31
C SER A 285 1.76 -14.17 4.85
N LEU A 286 2.87 -13.96 4.12
CA LEU A 286 3.06 -14.42 2.73
C LEU A 286 3.68 -15.83 2.63
N TRP A 287 3.92 -16.55 3.74
CA TRP A 287 4.66 -17.82 3.77
C TRP A 287 4.13 -18.84 4.79
#